data_AF-A0A2V9ZUP6-F1
#
_entry.id   AF-A0A2V9ZUP6-F1
#
_cell.length_a   1.000
_cell.length_b   1.000
_cell.length_c   1.000
_cell.angle_alpha   90.00
_cell.angle_beta   90.00
_cell.angle_gamma   90.00
#
_symmetry.space_group_name_H-M   'P 1'
#
loop_
_entity.id
_entity.type
_entity.pdbx_description
1 polymer ?
#
loop_
_entity_poly.entity_id
_entity_poly.type
_entity_poly.pdbx_seq_one_letter_code
_entity_poly.pdbx_strand_id
1 'polypeptide(L)'
;MQLRGCGTALVTPFKQDGSVDEAALRNLVAWQVESGIDFLVPCGTTGETPTLSHDEWLRVVDVTVEVAAGRVAIVAGATSNSTHDAVEKAKEIAARPGVDAILTASPYYNKPTQEGQYRHFKAIAEAAGKPIVLYNVPGRTGANIEPGTLARLAEVPNIIGVKEASGSITQIAEVCNAVPEHFLVLSGDDAITLPVIALGGVGIVSVASNEIPREMAEMTRAALNNDWATARRIHRKYLALMQANFIESNPLPVKAVLTMMGKIEEVYRLPLLPMRRDTRSRLQKIAMDAGVIAKPAAPAADAVEFFVYENWLAGPHKVVLHRSTCGQCNHGKGRPAGHDANHARWHGPYPTLSEAREASQNMPGVLIRSECKCI
;
A
#
# COMPACT_ATOMS: atom_id res chain seq x y z
N MET A 1 -24.49 13.48 4.79
CA MET A 1 -23.10 13.64 4.31
C MET A 1 -22.98 12.95 2.95
N GLN A 2 -22.33 13.55 1.95
CA GLN A 2 -22.22 12.96 0.61
C GLN A 2 -20.86 12.28 0.45
N LEU A 3 -20.83 10.96 0.25
CA LEU A 3 -19.59 10.20 0.00
C LEU A 3 -19.08 10.46 -1.42
N ARG A 4 -18.40 11.60 -1.61
CA ARG A 4 -17.86 12.10 -2.88
C ARG A 4 -16.45 12.60 -2.65
N GLY A 5 -15.57 12.50 -3.66
CA GLY A 5 -14.19 12.96 -3.56
C GLY A 5 -13.19 11.83 -3.31
N CYS A 6 -12.10 12.14 -2.60
CA CYS A 6 -11.02 11.20 -2.33
C CYS A 6 -11.20 10.60 -0.93
N GLY A 7 -11.34 9.28 -0.87
CA GLY A 7 -11.32 8.54 0.37
C GLY A 7 -10.09 7.66 0.51
N THR A 8 -9.51 7.60 1.71
CA THR A 8 -8.29 6.80 1.95
C THR A 8 -8.63 5.40 2.43
N ALA A 9 -8.19 4.38 1.70
CA ALA A 9 -8.15 3.01 2.19
C ALA A 9 -7.00 2.86 3.18
N LEU A 10 -7.26 3.14 4.46
CA LEU A 10 -6.24 3.25 5.50
C LEU A 10 -5.48 1.92 5.67
N VAL A 11 -4.16 2.04 5.79
CA VAL A 11 -3.33 0.95 6.34
C VAL A 11 -3.59 0.76 7.83
N THR A 12 -3.37 -0.45 8.34
CA THR A 12 -3.29 -0.70 9.79
C THR A 12 -1.81 -0.80 10.18
N PRO A 13 -1.26 0.15 10.95
CA PRO A 13 0.10 0.05 11.44
C PRO A 13 0.19 -0.97 12.59
N PHE A 14 1.31 -1.70 12.64
CA PHE A 14 1.59 -2.68 13.67
C PHE A 14 2.95 -2.39 14.30
N LYS A 15 3.11 -2.74 15.58
CA LYS A 15 4.38 -2.73 16.29
C LYS A 15 5.18 -3.98 15.97
N GLN A 16 6.48 -4.01 16.31
CA GLN A 16 7.33 -5.20 16.13
C GLN A 16 6.79 -6.49 16.77
N ASP A 17 6.01 -6.39 17.86
CA ASP A 17 5.36 -7.55 18.49
C ASP A 17 4.11 -8.06 17.75
N GLY A 18 3.75 -7.40 16.65
CA GLY A 18 2.61 -7.71 15.80
C GLY A 18 1.31 -7.05 16.26
N SER A 19 1.24 -6.43 17.44
CA SER A 19 0.03 -5.73 17.93
C SER A 19 -0.25 -4.45 17.12
N VAL A 20 -1.50 -3.97 17.13
CA VAL A 20 -1.88 -2.71 16.47
C VAL A 20 -1.12 -1.54 17.11
N ASP A 21 -0.46 -0.75 16.27
CA ASP A 21 0.17 0.50 16.70
C ASP A 21 -0.87 1.63 16.68
N GLU A 22 -1.61 1.74 17.79
CA GLU A 22 -2.65 2.76 17.93
C GLU A 22 -2.10 4.19 17.80
N ALA A 23 -0.90 4.46 18.31
CA ALA A 23 -0.32 5.80 18.25
C ALA A 23 -0.02 6.20 16.80
N ALA A 24 0.59 5.31 16.02
CA ALA A 24 0.80 5.52 14.59
C ALA A 24 -0.53 5.65 13.84
N LEU A 25 -1.54 4.83 14.16
CA LEU A 25 -2.87 4.92 13.54
C LEU A 25 -3.51 6.29 13.78
N ARG A 26 -3.49 6.78 15.02
CA ARG A 26 -4.03 8.11 15.36
C ARG A 26 -3.34 9.22 14.56
N ASN A 27 -2.01 9.16 14.46
CA ASN A 27 -1.23 10.13 13.69
C ASN A 27 -1.55 10.07 12.19
N LEU A 28 -1.71 8.87 11.62
CA LEU A 28 -2.12 8.71 10.22
C LEU A 28 -3.51 9.31 9.99
N VAL A 29 -4.50 8.98 10.83
CA VAL A 29 -5.86 9.49 10.69
C VAL A 29 -5.89 11.02 10.79
N ALA A 30 -5.22 11.61 11.78
CA ALA A 30 -5.13 13.06 11.93
C ALA A 30 -4.51 13.72 10.68
N TRP A 31 -3.38 13.18 10.21
CA TRP A 31 -2.71 13.70 9.02
C TRP A 31 -3.56 13.60 7.75
N GLN A 32 -4.33 12.53 7.57
CA GLN A 32 -5.24 12.37 6.44
C GLN A 32 -6.34 13.45 6.46
N VAL A 33 -6.97 13.67 7.62
CA VAL A 33 -7.99 14.71 7.81
C VAL A 33 -7.40 16.10 7.55
N GLU A 34 -6.24 16.42 8.12
CA GLU A 34 -5.55 17.70 7.95
C GLU A 34 -5.08 17.95 6.51
N SER A 35 -4.89 16.88 5.74
CA SER A 35 -4.49 16.95 4.34
C SER A 35 -5.67 17.15 3.38
N GLY A 36 -6.91 17.13 3.88
CA GLY A 36 -8.11 17.44 3.09
C GLY A 36 -8.75 16.23 2.40
N ILE A 37 -8.53 15.03 2.92
CA ILE A 37 -9.25 13.82 2.51
C ILE A 37 -10.74 13.97 2.84
N ASP A 38 -11.61 13.49 1.95
CA ASP A 38 -13.06 13.68 2.06
C ASP A 38 -13.72 12.59 2.95
N PHE A 39 -13.14 11.38 2.99
CA PHE A 39 -13.59 10.28 3.85
C PHE A 39 -12.50 9.23 4.11
N LEU A 40 -12.67 8.41 5.15
CA LEU A 40 -11.72 7.39 5.55
C LEU A 40 -12.36 6.01 5.50
N VAL A 41 -11.58 5.03 5.06
CA VAL A 41 -12.00 3.63 4.96
C VAL A 41 -11.07 2.76 5.83
N PRO A 42 -11.31 2.67 7.14
CA PRO A 42 -10.60 1.73 8.00
C PRO A 42 -11.03 0.30 7.69
N CYS A 43 -10.15 -0.65 7.98
CA CYS A 43 -10.45 -2.09 7.87
C CYS A 43 -10.95 -2.52 6.48
N GLY A 44 -10.43 -1.90 5.42
CA GLY A 44 -10.51 -2.43 4.06
C GLY A 44 -9.35 -3.40 3.75
N THR A 45 -9.21 -3.81 2.49
CA THR A 45 -8.10 -4.71 2.07
C THR A 45 -6.72 -4.16 2.42
N THR A 46 -6.52 -2.85 2.23
CA THR A 46 -5.26 -2.15 2.54
C THR A 46 -4.97 -2.12 4.04
N GLY A 47 -6.01 -2.23 4.88
CA GLY A 47 -5.90 -2.30 6.34
C GLY A 47 -5.62 -3.70 6.87
N GLU A 48 -5.31 -4.67 6.00
CA GLU A 48 -4.96 -6.06 6.38
C GLU A 48 -6.05 -6.77 7.19
N THR A 49 -7.33 -6.43 6.97
CA THR A 49 -8.46 -6.99 7.73
C THR A 49 -8.49 -8.52 7.89
N PRO A 50 -8.07 -9.35 6.91
CA PRO A 50 -8.04 -10.80 7.10
C PRO A 50 -7.13 -11.29 8.23
N THR A 51 -6.18 -10.47 8.70
CA THR A 51 -5.23 -10.83 9.77
C THR A 51 -5.48 -10.06 11.07
N LEU A 52 -6.57 -9.28 11.15
CA LEU A 52 -7.02 -8.64 12.39
C LEU A 52 -7.89 -9.62 13.19
N SER A 53 -7.72 -9.63 14.51
CA SER A 53 -8.72 -10.23 15.39
C SER A 53 -10.02 -9.41 15.35
N HIS A 54 -11.09 -9.98 15.90
CA HIS A 54 -12.36 -9.27 16.04
C HIS A 54 -12.22 -7.97 16.86
N ASP A 55 -11.56 -8.04 18.02
CA ASP A 55 -11.35 -6.88 18.90
C ASP A 55 -10.47 -5.81 18.24
N GLU A 56 -9.44 -6.22 17.49
CA GLU A 56 -8.57 -5.30 16.76
C GLU A 56 -9.29 -4.62 15.61
N TRP A 57 -10.11 -5.37 14.86
CA TRP A 57 -10.94 -4.82 13.79
C TRP A 57 -11.84 -3.70 14.30
N LEU A 58 -12.51 -3.93 15.43
CA LEU A 58 -13.36 -2.94 16.08
C LEU A 58 -12.55 -1.76 16.63
N ARG A 59 -11.41 -2.04 17.28
CA ARG A 59 -10.57 -0.99 17.84
C ARG A 59 -10.01 -0.05 16.77
N VAL A 60 -9.60 -0.57 15.62
CA VAL A 60 -9.12 0.26 14.49
C VAL A 60 -10.23 1.18 13.98
N VAL A 61 -11.48 0.69 13.88
CA VAL A 61 -12.63 1.51 13.51
C VAL A 61 -12.86 2.60 14.56
N ASP A 62 -12.89 2.26 15.85
CA ASP A 62 -13.11 3.21 16.94
C ASP A 62 -12.07 4.33 16.95
N VAL A 63 -10.79 3.98 16.89
CA VAL A 63 -9.70 4.96 16.87
C VAL A 63 -9.83 5.90 15.67
N THR A 64 -10.25 5.36 14.52
CA THR A 64 -10.48 6.17 13.32
C THR A 64 -11.64 7.15 13.52
N VAL A 65 -12.76 6.70 14.10
CA VAL A 65 -13.92 7.56 14.43
C VAL A 65 -13.53 8.63 15.45
N GLU A 66 -12.88 8.23 16.54
CA GLU A 66 -12.44 9.10 17.63
C GLU A 66 -11.57 10.24 17.09
N VAL A 67 -10.56 9.91 16.28
CA VAL A 67 -9.65 10.93 15.74
C VAL A 67 -10.32 11.73 14.64
N ALA A 68 -11.12 11.14 13.75
CA ALA A 68 -11.84 11.91 12.73
C ALA A 68 -12.80 12.93 13.37
N ALA A 69 -13.42 12.59 14.50
CA ALA A 69 -14.26 13.48 15.30
C ALA A 69 -15.34 14.19 14.46
N GLY A 70 -15.96 13.45 13.51
CA GLY A 70 -17.01 13.96 12.62
C GLY A 70 -16.54 14.93 11.53
N ARG A 71 -15.22 15.17 11.37
CA ARG A 71 -14.68 16.09 10.35
C ARG A 71 -14.75 15.53 8.93
N VAL A 72 -14.71 14.21 8.79
CA VAL A 72 -14.78 13.47 7.52
C VAL A 72 -15.58 12.19 7.72
N ALA A 73 -16.09 11.59 6.64
CA ALA A 73 -16.93 10.40 6.74
C ALA A 73 -16.11 9.17 7.08
N ILE A 74 -16.69 8.25 7.84
CA ILE A 74 -16.10 6.93 8.10
C ILE A 74 -16.90 5.85 7.37
N VAL A 75 -16.25 5.19 6.42
CA VAL A 75 -16.79 4.03 5.69
C VAL A 75 -16.06 2.78 6.16
N ALA A 76 -16.59 2.08 7.16
CA ALA A 76 -15.88 0.96 7.78
C ALA A 76 -16.01 -0.32 6.95
N GLY A 77 -14.90 -1.03 6.75
CA GLY A 77 -14.90 -2.31 6.04
C GLY A 77 -15.46 -3.46 6.89
N ALA A 78 -16.44 -4.19 6.32
CA ALA A 78 -17.13 -5.30 6.99
C ALA A 78 -17.34 -6.52 6.05
N THR A 79 -16.33 -6.84 5.24
CA THR A 79 -16.42 -7.93 4.26
C THR A 79 -16.34 -9.31 4.94
N SER A 80 -17.13 -10.27 4.44
CA SER A 80 -16.97 -11.69 4.68
C SER A 80 -17.41 -12.49 3.45
N ASN A 81 -16.87 -13.70 3.26
CA ASN A 81 -17.34 -14.61 2.23
C ASN A 81 -18.50 -15.51 2.70
N SER A 82 -18.86 -15.46 3.98
CA SER A 82 -20.07 -16.05 4.56
C SER A 82 -21.14 -14.97 4.69
N THR A 83 -22.34 -15.17 4.12
CA THR A 83 -23.45 -14.21 4.25
C THR A 83 -23.89 -14.02 5.69
N HIS A 84 -23.91 -15.09 6.48
CA HIS A 84 -24.25 -15.00 7.90
C HIS A 84 -23.27 -14.08 8.63
N ASP A 85 -21.97 -14.32 8.47
CA ASP A 85 -20.94 -13.52 9.14
C ASP A 85 -20.91 -12.07 8.62
N ALA A 86 -21.16 -11.87 7.32
CA ALA A 86 -21.22 -10.53 6.74
C ALA A 86 -22.39 -9.72 7.32
N VAL A 87 -23.54 -10.36 7.53
CA VAL A 87 -24.71 -9.75 8.18
C VAL A 87 -24.39 -9.38 9.63
N GLU A 88 -23.78 -10.27 10.41
CA GLU A 88 -23.43 -9.97 11.80
C GLU A 88 -22.38 -8.87 11.90
N LYS A 89 -21.32 -8.90 11.08
CA LYS A 89 -20.34 -7.81 10.99
C LYS A 89 -20.98 -6.47 10.62
N ALA A 90 -21.93 -6.48 9.68
CA ALA A 90 -22.61 -5.26 9.25
C ALA A 90 -23.48 -4.66 10.36
N LYS A 91 -24.22 -5.48 11.11
CA LYS A 91 -24.98 -5.04 12.29
C LYS A 91 -24.07 -4.41 13.35
N GLU A 92 -22.94 -5.04 13.62
CA GLU A 92 -22.01 -4.57 14.65
C GLU A 92 -21.36 -3.23 14.28
N ILE A 93 -20.90 -3.09 13.04
CA ILE A 93 -20.40 -1.80 12.53
C ILE A 93 -21.51 -0.75 12.49
N ALA A 94 -22.73 -1.14 12.15
CA ALA A 94 -23.85 -0.22 12.18
C ALA A 94 -24.19 0.28 13.58
N ALA A 95 -24.02 -0.55 14.62
CA ALA A 95 -24.23 -0.15 16.00
C ALA A 95 -23.17 0.86 16.52
N ARG A 96 -22.02 1.00 15.83
CA ARG A 96 -20.94 1.91 16.23
C ARG A 96 -21.30 3.37 15.90
N PRO A 97 -21.34 4.28 16.89
CA PRO A 97 -21.53 5.71 16.65
C PRO A 97 -20.38 6.27 15.78
N GLY A 98 -20.68 7.23 14.91
CA GLY A 98 -19.67 7.90 14.07
C GLY A 98 -19.19 7.11 12.85
N VAL A 99 -19.66 5.88 12.64
CA VAL A 99 -19.56 5.21 11.32
C VAL A 99 -20.71 5.68 10.44
N ASP A 100 -20.40 6.18 9.24
CA ASP A 100 -21.40 6.73 8.32
C ASP A 100 -21.89 5.73 7.27
N ALA A 101 -21.04 4.78 6.87
CA ALA A 101 -21.37 3.76 5.90
C ALA A 101 -20.51 2.50 6.08
N ILE A 102 -20.90 1.42 5.40
CA ILE A 102 -20.19 0.14 5.40
C ILE A 102 -19.65 -0.14 4.00
N LEU A 103 -18.38 -0.54 3.89
CA LEU A 103 -17.81 -1.08 2.67
C LEU A 103 -17.79 -2.61 2.73
N THR A 104 -18.40 -3.28 1.76
CA THR A 104 -18.41 -4.74 1.70
C THR A 104 -18.19 -5.27 0.29
N ALA A 105 -17.27 -6.23 0.13
CA ALA A 105 -16.89 -6.79 -1.16
C ALA A 105 -17.66 -8.06 -1.50
N SER A 106 -17.56 -8.50 -2.76
CA SER A 106 -18.05 -9.82 -3.16
C SER A 106 -17.39 -10.92 -2.31
N PRO A 107 -18.12 -12.00 -1.99
CA PRO A 107 -17.54 -13.16 -1.32
C PRO A 107 -16.30 -13.67 -2.06
N TYR A 108 -15.17 -13.68 -1.35
CA TYR A 108 -13.90 -14.18 -1.85
C TYR A 108 -13.80 -15.69 -1.66
N TYR A 109 -12.95 -16.34 -2.47
CA TYR A 109 -12.66 -17.78 -2.47
C TYR A 109 -13.80 -18.67 -2.99
N ASN A 110 -15.02 -18.54 -2.47
CA ASN A 110 -16.15 -19.42 -2.79
C ASN A 110 -16.88 -19.11 -4.11
N LYS A 111 -16.59 -17.96 -4.75
CA LYS A 111 -17.01 -17.60 -6.12
C LYS A 111 -18.52 -17.78 -6.39
N PRO A 112 -19.40 -17.07 -5.67
CA PRO A 112 -20.84 -17.18 -5.89
C PRO A 112 -21.25 -16.72 -7.29
N THR A 113 -22.38 -17.24 -7.78
CA THR A 113 -23.03 -16.76 -9.02
C THR A 113 -23.52 -15.32 -8.87
N GLN A 114 -23.90 -14.67 -9.98
CA GLN A 114 -24.51 -13.34 -9.97
C GLN A 114 -25.71 -13.23 -9.01
N GLU A 115 -26.62 -14.21 -9.05
CA GLU A 115 -27.77 -14.25 -8.14
C GLU A 115 -27.35 -14.50 -6.69
N GLY A 116 -26.30 -15.30 -6.46
CA GLY A 116 -25.71 -15.47 -5.13
C GLY A 116 -25.14 -14.16 -4.57
N GLN A 117 -24.43 -13.39 -5.40
CA GLN A 117 -23.93 -12.05 -5.05
C GLN A 117 -25.09 -11.09 -4.73
N TYR A 118 -26.13 -11.06 -5.57
CA TYR A 118 -27.32 -10.23 -5.33
C TYR A 118 -27.94 -10.53 -3.95
N ARG A 119 -28.22 -11.81 -3.66
CA ARG A 119 -28.83 -12.20 -2.38
C ARG A 119 -27.94 -11.93 -1.18
N HIS A 120 -26.62 -12.12 -1.33
CA HIS A 120 -25.64 -11.82 -0.29
C HIS A 120 -25.68 -10.34 0.10
N PHE A 121 -25.57 -9.43 -0.88
CA PHE A 121 -25.59 -8.00 -0.61
C PHE A 121 -26.95 -7.51 -0.13
N LYS A 122 -28.05 -8.03 -0.67
CA LYS A 122 -29.41 -7.69 -0.21
C LYS A 122 -29.60 -8.06 1.27
N ALA A 123 -29.16 -9.25 1.69
CA ALA A 123 -29.26 -9.67 3.09
C ALA A 123 -28.46 -8.76 4.04
N ILE A 124 -27.26 -8.32 3.63
CA ILE A 124 -26.44 -7.36 4.38
C ILE A 124 -27.16 -6.01 4.49
N ALA A 125 -27.66 -5.50 3.37
CA ALA A 125 -28.34 -4.22 3.29
C ALA A 125 -29.60 -4.19 4.19
N GLU A 126 -30.42 -5.25 4.17
CA GLU A 126 -31.61 -5.38 5.02
C GLU A 126 -31.29 -5.40 6.52
N ALA A 127 -30.12 -5.90 6.91
CA ALA A 127 -29.74 -6.05 8.31
C ALA A 127 -28.98 -4.86 8.91
N ALA A 128 -28.23 -4.11 8.09
CA ALA A 128 -27.29 -3.11 8.60
C ALA A 128 -27.97 -1.83 9.12
N GLY A 129 -29.07 -1.38 8.52
CA GLY A 129 -29.68 -0.09 8.89
C GLY A 129 -28.81 1.15 8.62
N LYS A 130 -27.68 0.99 7.92
CA LYS A 130 -26.78 2.06 7.43
C LYS A 130 -26.57 1.98 5.92
N PRO A 131 -26.09 3.05 5.28
CA PRO A 131 -25.66 3.01 3.89
C PRO A 131 -24.55 1.98 3.64
N ILE A 132 -24.66 1.27 2.53
CA ILE A 132 -23.73 0.25 2.05
C ILE A 132 -23.08 0.72 0.76
N VAL A 133 -21.76 0.64 0.71
CA VAL A 133 -20.96 0.76 -0.51
C VAL A 133 -20.46 -0.64 -0.86
N LEU A 134 -20.82 -1.11 -2.05
CA LEU A 134 -20.35 -2.38 -2.58
C LEU A 134 -18.89 -2.26 -3.00
N TYR A 135 -18.14 -3.35 -3.00
CA TYR A 135 -16.76 -3.36 -3.48
C TYR A 135 -16.55 -4.48 -4.50
N ASN A 136 -16.47 -4.09 -5.78
CA ASN A 136 -16.14 -5.03 -6.86
C ASN A 136 -14.63 -5.07 -7.09
N VAL A 137 -14.00 -6.22 -6.80
CA VAL A 137 -12.55 -6.42 -6.97
C VAL A 137 -12.24 -7.87 -7.40
N PRO A 138 -12.60 -8.25 -8.64
CA PRO A 138 -12.50 -9.63 -9.12
C PRO A 138 -11.08 -10.21 -9.01
N GLY A 139 -10.04 -9.38 -9.15
CA GLY A 139 -8.65 -9.82 -8.99
C GLY A 139 -8.29 -10.33 -7.59
N ARG A 140 -9.12 -10.06 -6.57
CA ARG A 140 -8.94 -10.56 -5.19
C ARG A 140 -10.02 -11.54 -4.76
N THR A 141 -11.26 -11.35 -5.20
CA THR A 141 -12.39 -12.20 -4.81
C THR A 141 -12.50 -13.45 -5.69
N GLY A 142 -12.03 -13.38 -6.93
CA GLY A 142 -12.29 -14.38 -7.96
C GLY A 142 -13.72 -14.35 -8.51
N ALA A 143 -14.49 -13.30 -8.19
CA ALA A 143 -15.86 -13.10 -8.66
C ALA A 143 -16.10 -11.63 -9.00
N ASN A 144 -16.64 -11.37 -10.19
CA ASN A 144 -17.00 -10.04 -10.68
C ASN A 144 -18.49 -9.76 -10.40
N ILE A 145 -18.82 -8.55 -9.92
CA ILE A 145 -20.19 -8.05 -9.93
C ILE A 145 -20.45 -7.49 -11.32
N GLU A 146 -21.30 -8.15 -12.10
CA GLU A 146 -21.63 -7.68 -13.46
C GLU A 146 -22.53 -6.44 -13.41
N PRO A 147 -22.48 -5.55 -14.43
CA PRO A 147 -23.29 -4.32 -14.47
C PRO A 147 -24.78 -4.57 -14.25
N GLY A 148 -25.35 -5.65 -14.81
CA GLY A 148 -26.76 -5.99 -14.62
C GLY A 148 -27.12 -6.39 -13.18
N THR A 149 -26.21 -7.08 -12.48
CA THR A 149 -26.37 -7.38 -11.05
C THR A 149 -26.27 -6.11 -10.22
N LEU A 150 -25.31 -5.24 -10.56
CA LEU A 150 -25.11 -3.99 -9.86
C LEU A 150 -26.30 -3.05 -10.03
N ALA A 151 -26.89 -2.96 -11.23
CA ALA A 151 -28.11 -2.20 -11.49
C ALA A 151 -29.28 -2.68 -10.61
N ARG A 152 -29.47 -4.00 -10.48
CA ARG A 152 -30.47 -4.57 -9.56
C ARG A 152 -30.20 -4.21 -8.09
N LEU A 153 -28.93 -4.18 -7.70
CA LEU A 153 -28.53 -3.83 -6.33
C LEU A 153 -28.69 -2.33 -6.04
N ALA A 154 -28.54 -1.47 -7.05
CA ALA A 154 -28.73 -0.03 -6.92
C ALA A 154 -30.17 0.37 -6.57
N GLU A 155 -31.15 -0.50 -6.87
CA GLU A 155 -32.56 -0.32 -6.47
C GLU A 155 -32.82 -0.66 -4.98
N VAL A 156 -31.85 -1.22 -4.27
CA VAL A 156 -31.98 -1.49 -2.83
C VAL A 156 -31.71 -0.19 -2.06
N PRO A 157 -32.66 0.33 -1.25
CA PRO A 157 -32.64 1.73 -0.79
C PRO A 157 -31.37 2.21 -0.07
N ASN A 158 -30.69 1.33 0.67
CA ASN A 158 -29.48 1.68 1.40
C ASN A 158 -28.19 1.16 0.75
N ILE A 159 -28.26 0.56 -0.45
CA ILE A 159 -27.05 0.32 -1.26
C ILE A 159 -26.82 1.57 -2.11
N ILE A 160 -25.89 2.40 -1.67
CA ILE A 160 -25.74 3.76 -2.19
C ILE A 160 -24.63 3.90 -3.24
N GLY A 161 -23.80 2.88 -3.43
CA GLY A 161 -22.70 2.97 -4.38
C GLY A 161 -21.84 1.73 -4.51
N VAL A 162 -20.83 1.84 -5.36
CA VAL A 162 -19.80 0.83 -5.59
C VAL A 162 -18.41 1.48 -5.59
N LYS A 163 -17.45 0.83 -4.93
CA LYS A 163 -16.03 0.93 -5.21
C LYS A 163 -15.71 -0.05 -6.34
N GLU A 164 -15.49 0.48 -7.54
CA GLU A 164 -15.24 -0.32 -8.76
C GLU A 164 -13.73 -0.46 -8.99
N ALA A 165 -13.20 -1.66 -8.71
CA ALA A 165 -11.78 -2.01 -8.86
C ALA A 165 -11.59 -3.21 -9.81
N SER A 166 -12.43 -3.32 -10.85
CA SER A 166 -12.25 -4.33 -11.91
C SER A 166 -11.05 -4.01 -12.80
N GLY A 167 -10.63 -2.74 -12.86
CA GLY A 167 -9.63 -2.25 -13.81
C GLY A 167 -10.16 -2.13 -15.25
N SER A 168 -11.43 -2.48 -15.50
CA SER A 168 -12.05 -2.44 -16.82
C SER A 168 -12.82 -1.13 -17.01
N ILE A 169 -12.24 -0.20 -17.77
CA ILE A 169 -12.92 1.06 -18.11
C ILE A 169 -14.22 0.82 -18.87
N THR A 170 -14.28 -0.21 -19.72
CA THR A 170 -15.51 -0.59 -20.43
C THR A 170 -16.61 -0.97 -19.45
N GLN A 171 -16.32 -1.84 -18.48
CA GLN A 171 -17.30 -2.22 -17.47
C GLN A 171 -17.73 -1.03 -16.62
N ILE A 172 -16.79 -0.17 -16.23
CA ILE A 172 -17.11 1.03 -15.45
C ILE A 172 -18.05 1.95 -16.24
N ALA A 173 -17.82 2.12 -17.54
CA ALA A 173 -18.74 2.86 -18.40
C ALA A 173 -20.13 2.20 -18.47
N GLU A 174 -20.21 0.87 -18.60
CA GLU A 174 -21.48 0.13 -18.57
C GLU A 174 -22.21 0.33 -17.24
N VAL A 175 -21.49 0.25 -16.12
CA VAL A 175 -22.03 0.52 -14.77
C VAL A 175 -22.61 1.93 -14.70
N CYS A 176 -21.84 2.96 -15.06
CA CYS A 176 -22.31 4.35 -15.02
C CYS A 176 -23.58 4.59 -15.86
N ASN A 177 -23.79 3.81 -16.93
CA ASN A 177 -25.00 3.91 -17.76
C ASN A 177 -26.16 3.05 -17.26
N ALA A 178 -25.90 2.00 -16.46
CA ALA A 178 -26.90 1.06 -16.00
C ALA A 178 -27.47 1.39 -14.62
N VAL A 179 -26.70 2.08 -13.76
CA VAL A 179 -27.15 2.48 -12.42
C VAL A 179 -27.89 3.83 -12.45
N PRO A 180 -28.78 4.11 -11.49
CA PRO A 180 -29.40 5.43 -11.35
C PRO A 180 -28.36 6.54 -11.11
N GLU A 181 -28.66 7.78 -11.53
CA GLU A 181 -27.75 8.94 -11.43
C GLU A 181 -27.30 9.25 -9.99
N HIS A 182 -28.11 8.90 -9.00
CA HIS A 182 -27.78 9.10 -7.58
C HIS A 182 -26.86 8.01 -7.00
N PHE A 183 -26.64 6.91 -7.72
CA PHE A 183 -25.79 5.80 -7.27
C PHE A 183 -24.32 6.17 -7.43
N LEU A 184 -23.55 6.03 -6.35
CA LEU A 184 -22.17 6.52 -6.29
C LEU A 184 -21.21 5.50 -6.93
N VAL A 185 -20.57 5.86 -8.04
CA VAL A 185 -19.48 5.06 -8.64
C VAL A 185 -18.14 5.67 -8.22
N LEU A 186 -17.43 4.99 -7.33
CA LEU A 186 -16.10 5.37 -6.85
C LEU A 186 -15.05 4.49 -7.53
N SER A 187 -13.99 5.09 -8.06
CA SER A 187 -12.84 4.32 -8.52
C SER A 187 -12.22 3.55 -7.36
N GLY A 188 -11.79 2.32 -7.60
CA GLY A 188 -10.97 1.54 -6.68
C GLY A 188 -9.52 1.36 -7.14
N ASP A 189 -9.11 2.08 -8.18
CA ASP A 189 -7.77 2.04 -8.76
C ASP A 189 -7.24 3.47 -8.98
N ASP A 190 -6.14 3.80 -8.29
CA ASP A 190 -5.51 5.11 -8.30
C ASP A 190 -5.12 5.59 -9.71
N ALA A 191 -4.62 4.70 -10.56
CA ALA A 191 -4.07 5.08 -11.86
C ALA A 191 -5.15 5.45 -12.87
N ILE A 192 -6.39 4.98 -12.70
CA ILE A 192 -7.50 5.20 -13.63
C ILE A 192 -8.59 6.11 -13.07
N THR A 193 -8.34 6.81 -11.97
CA THR A 193 -9.36 7.70 -11.35
C THR A 193 -9.89 8.77 -12.31
N LEU A 194 -9.02 9.39 -13.11
CA LEU A 194 -9.42 10.45 -14.04
C LEU A 194 -10.44 9.99 -15.10
N PRO A 195 -10.20 8.90 -15.86
CA PRO A 195 -11.21 8.43 -16.80
C PRO A 195 -12.49 7.95 -16.11
N VAL A 196 -12.42 7.40 -14.89
CA VAL A 196 -13.63 7.03 -14.14
C VAL A 196 -14.48 8.25 -13.81
N ILE A 197 -13.87 9.35 -13.34
CA ILE A 197 -14.59 10.60 -13.08
C ILE A 197 -15.18 11.19 -14.37
N ALA A 198 -14.44 11.12 -15.48
CA ALA A 198 -14.92 11.59 -16.79
C ALA A 198 -16.16 10.82 -17.28
N LEU A 199 -16.34 9.56 -16.84
CA LEU A 199 -17.48 8.70 -17.17
C LEU A 199 -18.67 8.86 -16.19
N GLY A 200 -18.60 9.79 -15.23
CA GLY A 200 -19.65 10.01 -14.22
C GLY A 200 -19.31 9.48 -12.83
N GLY A 201 -18.13 8.90 -12.64
CA GLY A 201 -17.64 8.54 -11.32
C GLY A 201 -17.51 9.76 -10.39
N VAL A 202 -17.77 9.56 -9.11
CA VAL A 202 -17.87 10.64 -8.12
C VAL A 202 -16.66 10.73 -7.19
N GLY A 203 -15.61 9.95 -7.45
CA GLY A 203 -14.43 9.95 -6.61
C GLY A 203 -13.60 8.67 -6.67
N ILE A 204 -12.83 8.44 -5.62
CA ILE A 204 -11.95 7.28 -5.46
C ILE A 204 -11.89 6.82 -4.01
N VAL A 205 -11.75 5.51 -3.80
CA VAL A 205 -11.20 4.92 -2.57
C VAL A 205 -9.76 4.47 -2.84
N SER A 206 -8.80 5.28 -2.41
CA SER A 206 -7.42 5.31 -2.86
C SER A 206 -6.45 4.56 -1.95
N VAL A 207 -5.43 3.92 -2.53
CA VAL A 207 -4.26 3.43 -1.79
C VAL A 207 -3.21 4.54 -1.69
N ALA A 208 -2.88 5.20 -2.81
CA ALA A 208 -1.84 6.23 -2.88
C ALA A 208 -2.07 7.41 -1.92
N SER A 209 -3.32 7.73 -1.59
CA SER A 209 -3.69 8.75 -0.60
C SER A 209 -3.13 8.47 0.79
N ASN A 210 -2.75 7.24 1.14
CA ASN A 210 -2.00 6.97 2.36
C ASN A 210 -0.67 7.73 2.39
N GLU A 211 -0.01 7.94 1.25
CA GLU A 211 1.33 8.54 1.17
C GLU A 211 1.30 10.00 0.69
N ILE A 212 0.32 10.33 -0.16
CA ILE A 212 0.14 11.65 -0.79
C ILE A 212 -1.31 12.14 -0.67
N PRO A 213 -1.87 12.25 0.56
CA PRO A 213 -3.30 12.53 0.76
C PRO A 213 -3.75 13.85 0.15
N ARG A 214 -2.95 14.91 0.30
CA ARG A 214 -3.28 16.24 -0.21
C ARG A 214 -3.37 16.24 -1.73
N GLU A 215 -2.40 15.61 -2.39
CA GLU A 215 -2.34 15.58 -3.85
C GLU A 215 -3.42 14.70 -4.45
N MET A 216 -3.77 13.58 -3.81
CA MET A 216 -4.91 12.77 -4.25
C MET A 216 -6.23 13.52 -4.08
N ALA A 217 -6.43 14.20 -2.94
CA ALA A 217 -7.61 15.04 -2.73
C ALA A 217 -7.70 16.18 -3.74
N GLU A 218 -6.60 16.90 -4.01
CA GLU A 218 -6.54 17.97 -5.01
C GLU A 218 -6.82 17.46 -6.42
N MET A 219 -6.22 16.33 -6.82
CA MET A 219 -6.44 15.71 -8.13
C MET A 219 -7.91 15.33 -8.33
N THR A 220 -8.51 14.64 -7.35
CA THR A 220 -9.90 14.21 -7.44
C THR A 220 -10.84 15.42 -7.44
N ARG A 221 -10.62 16.40 -6.56
CA ARG A 221 -11.44 17.63 -6.50
C ARG A 221 -11.35 18.44 -7.79
N ALA A 222 -10.14 18.57 -8.38
CA ALA A 222 -9.95 19.24 -9.67
C ALA A 222 -10.73 18.53 -10.79
N ALA A 223 -10.63 17.19 -10.87
CA ALA A 223 -11.37 16.41 -11.88
C ALA A 223 -12.88 16.57 -11.72
N LEU A 224 -13.41 16.47 -10.49
CA LEU A 224 -14.84 16.63 -10.19
C LEU A 224 -15.36 18.04 -10.49
N ASN A 225 -14.48 19.05 -10.51
CA ASN A 225 -14.79 20.44 -10.86
C ASN A 225 -14.46 20.78 -12.33
N ASN A 226 -14.20 19.78 -13.18
CA ASN A 226 -13.81 19.93 -14.58
C ASN A 226 -12.49 20.70 -14.82
N ASP A 227 -11.64 20.88 -13.80
CA ASP A 227 -10.25 21.34 -13.96
C ASP A 227 -9.33 20.17 -14.34
N TRP A 228 -9.47 19.75 -15.60
CA TRP A 228 -8.70 18.66 -16.15
C TRP A 228 -7.21 18.99 -16.33
N ALA A 229 -6.84 20.28 -16.39
CA ALA A 229 -5.46 20.69 -16.51
C ALA A 229 -4.70 20.37 -15.21
N THR A 230 -5.23 20.80 -14.07
CA THR A 230 -4.68 20.48 -12.75
C THR A 230 -4.72 18.99 -12.47
N ALA A 231 -5.87 18.34 -12.70
CA ALA A 231 -6.03 16.91 -12.44
C ALA A 231 -4.99 16.07 -13.22
N ARG A 232 -4.80 16.32 -14.52
CA ARG A 232 -3.79 15.62 -15.32
C ARG A 232 -2.36 15.95 -14.94
N ARG A 233 -2.08 17.19 -14.49
CA ARG A 233 -0.74 17.56 -14.02
C ARG A 233 -0.35 16.74 -12.78
N ILE A 234 -1.24 16.63 -11.80
CA ILE A 234 -1.01 15.86 -10.57
C ILE A 234 -0.93 14.37 -10.91
N HIS A 235 -1.89 13.85 -11.68
CA HIS A 235 -1.89 12.45 -12.11
C HIS A 235 -0.58 12.05 -12.79
N ARG A 236 -0.11 12.83 -13.78
CA ARG A 236 1.17 12.56 -14.46
C ARG A 236 2.37 12.53 -13.51
N LYS A 237 2.39 13.41 -12.51
CA LYS A 237 3.48 13.47 -11.52
C LYS A 237 3.53 12.20 -10.67
N TYR A 238 2.37 11.69 -10.24
CA TYR A 238 2.29 10.60 -9.26
C TYR A 238 1.93 9.23 -9.86
N LEU A 239 1.65 9.12 -11.16
CA LEU A 239 1.26 7.87 -11.82
C LEU A 239 2.23 6.72 -11.54
N ALA A 240 3.55 6.99 -11.58
CA ALA A 240 4.55 5.97 -11.29
C ALA A 240 4.42 5.42 -9.86
N LEU A 241 4.11 6.28 -8.88
CA LEU A 241 3.89 5.87 -7.49
C LEU A 241 2.59 5.08 -7.34
N MET A 242 1.50 5.57 -7.95
CA MET A 242 0.21 4.87 -7.97
C MET A 242 0.35 3.44 -8.51
N GLN A 243 1.09 3.26 -9.61
CA GLN A 243 1.36 1.93 -10.17
C GLN A 243 2.32 1.11 -9.30
N ALA A 244 3.34 1.75 -8.72
CA ALA A 244 4.30 1.06 -7.85
C ALA A 244 3.64 0.50 -6.59
N ASN A 245 2.52 1.07 -6.15
CA ASN A 245 1.73 0.54 -5.04
C ASN A 245 1.12 -0.85 -5.29
N PHE A 246 1.25 -1.36 -6.51
CA PHE A 246 0.82 -2.69 -6.93
C PHE A 246 1.94 -3.50 -7.61
N ILE A 247 3.22 -3.10 -7.48
CA ILE A 247 4.36 -3.89 -7.97
C ILE A 247 4.46 -5.25 -7.26
N GLU A 248 3.99 -5.28 -6.02
CA GLU A 248 3.67 -6.47 -5.24
C GLU A 248 2.27 -6.27 -4.63
N SER A 249 1.72 -7.31 -4.01
CA SER A 249 0.39 -7.27 -3.41
C SER A 249 0.26 -6.13 -2.39
N ASN A 250 -0.61 -5.14 -2.65
CA ASN A 250 -1.03 -4.17 -1.64
C ASN A 250 -1.56 -4.91 -0.38
N PRO A 251 -1.15 -4.51 0.84
CA PRO A 251 -0.50 -3.24 1.21
C PRO A 251 1.03 -3.24 1.38
N LEU A 252 1.76 -4.21 0.83
CA LEU A 252 3.22 -4.26 0.96
C LEU A 252 3.90 -2.94 0.52
N PRO A 253 3.70 -2.45 -0.72
CA PRO A 253 4.36 -1.22 -1.16
C PRO A 253 4.00 0.02 -0.35
N VAL A 254 2.71 0.26 -0.08
CA VAL A 254 2.27 1.48 0.62
C VAL A 254 2.81 1.56 2.05
N LYS A 255 2.86 0.44 2.78
CA LYS A 255 3.47 0.40 4.12
C LYS A 255 4.99 0.56 4.05
N ALA A 256 5.65 0.00 3.03
CA ALA A 256 7.07 0.23 2.81
C ALA A 256 7.37 1.73 2.59
N VAL A 257 6.59 2.44 1.77
CA VAL A 257 6.77 3.89 1.57
C VAL A 257 6.48 4.66 2.86
N LEU A 258 5.39 4.37 3.56
CA LEU A 258 5.08 5.01 4.85
C LEU A 258 6.19 4.81 5.90
N THR A 259 6.84 3.64 5.90
CA THR A 259 8.02 3.39 6.74
C THR A 259 9.19 4.27 6.31
N MET A 260 9.47 4.36 5.00
CA MET A 260 10.52 5.23 4.47
C MET A 260 10.25 6.71 4.76
N MET A 261 8.99 7.11 4.92
CA MET A 261 8.56 8.44 5.37
C MET A 261 8.67 8.63 6.89
N GLY A 262 9.01 7.58 7.65
CA GLY A 262 9.08 7.61 9.11
C GLY A 262 7.71 7.69 9.81
N LYS A 263 6.63 7.26 9.14
CA LYS A 263 5.26 7.37 9.67
C LYS A 263 4.78 6.14 10.44
N ILE A 264 5.32 4.97 10.14
CA ILE A 264 4.96 3.69 10.76
C ILE A 264 6.21 2.79 10.89
N GLU A 265 6.12 1.75 11.72
CA GLU A 265 7.04 0.62 11.66
C GLU A 265 6.71 -0.30 10.48
N GLU A 266 7.74 -0.90 9.87
CA GLU A 266 7.55 -1.86 8.78
C GLU A 266 7.25 -3.26 9.30
N VAL A 267 6.00 -3.47 9.68
CA VAL A 267 5.51 -4.75 10.18
C VAL A 267 4.31 -5.20 9.36
N TYR A 268 4.34 -6.45 8.93
CA TYR A 268 3.25 -7.12 8.22
C TYR A 268 2.85 -8.36 9.02
N ARG A 269 1.57 -8.72 8.99
CA ARG A 269 1.12 -9.99 9.56
C ARG A 269 1.10 -11.07 8.49
N LEU A 270 1.59 -12.27 8.84
CA LEU A 270 1.49 -13.43 7.96
C LEU A 270 0.04 -13.62 7.49
N PRO A 271 -0.18 -13.93 6.20
CA PRO A 271 0.79 -14.41 5.21
C PRO A 271 1.55 -13.32 4.45
N LEU A 272 1.37 -12.04 4.79
CA LEU A 272 2.13 -10.94 4.19
C LEU A 272 3.54 -10.87 4.78
N LEU A 273 4.49 -10.47 3.96
CA LEU A 273 5.91 -10.42 4.28
C LEU A 273 6.51 -9.10 3.77
N PRO A 274 7.66 -8.66 4.30
CA PRO A 274 8.40 -7.56 3.71
C PRO A 274 8.66 -7.76 2.22
N MET A 275 8.62 -6.66 1.47
CA MET A 275 8.87 -6.67 0.03
C MET A 275 10.22 -7.28 -0.32
N ARG A 276 10.30 -7.90 -1.50
CA ARG A 276 11.59 -8.34 -2.03
C ARG A 276 12.53 -7.15 -2.23
N ARG A 277 13.83 -7.41 -2.11
CA ARG A 277 14.87 -6.37 -2.19
C ARG A 277 14.86 -5.61 -3.53
N ASP A 278 14.63 -6.31 -4.64
CA ASP A 278 14.61 -5.74 -5.99
C ASP A 278 13.44 -4.76 -6.19
N THR A 279 12.22 -5.19 -5.84
CA THR A 279 11.00 -4.37 -5.95
C THR A 279 11.00 -3.24 -4.94
N ARG A 280 11.48 -3.47 -3.70
CA ARG A 280 11.66 -2.42 -2.70
C ARG A 280 12.60 -1.33 -3.18
N SER A 281 13.73 -1.69 -3.79
CA SER A 281 14.70 -0.71 -4.32
C SER A 281 14.08 0.12 -5.45
N ARG A 282 13.28 -0.51 -6.32
CA ARG A 282 12.54 0.18 -7.39
C ARG A 282 11.48 1.13 -6.82
N LEU A 283 10.70 0.67 -5.83
CA LEU A 283 9.69 1.47 -5.14
C LEU A 283 10.33 2.68 -4.46
N GLN A 284 11.44 2.49 -3.75
CA GLN A 284 12.17 3.57 -3.09
C GLN A 284 12.60 4.65 -4.09
N LYS A 285 13.14 4.26 -5.24
CA LYS A 285 13.49 5.21 -6.31
C LYS A 285 12.26 6.00 -6.79
N ILE A 286 11.14 5.32 -7.02
CA ILE A 286 9.89 5.95 -7.45
C ILE A 286 9.37 6.94 -6.39
N ALA A 287 9.41 6.57 -5.11
CA ALA A 287 9.00 7.44 -4.01
C ALA A 287 9.91 8.69 -3.88
N MET A 288 11.22 8.54 -4.12
CA MET A 288 12.15 9.69 -4.19
C MET A 288 11.85 10.60 -5.38
N ASP A 289 11.60 10.03 -6.56
CA ASP A 289 11.32 10.78 -7.78
C ASP A 289 9.96 11.50 -7.69
N ALA A 290 8.98 10.91 -6.98
CA ALA A 290 7.70 11.53 -6.64
C ALA A 290 7.83 12.63 -5.58
N GLY A 291 8.96 12.70 -4.86
CA GLY A 291 9.21 13.68 -3.80
C GLY A 291 8.55 13.35 -2.46
N VAL A 292 8.15 12.09 -2.25
CA VAL A 292 7.47 11.62 -1.03
C VAL A 292 8.47 11.28 0.08
N ILE A 293 9.67 10.84 -0.30
CA ILE A 293 10.79 10.61 0.61
C ILE A 293 12.00 11.42 0.15
N ALA A 294 12.83 11.84 1.10
CA ALA A 294 14.05 12.58 0.79
C ALA A 294 14.98 11.70 -0.07
N LYS A 295 15.60 12.31 -1.08
CA LYS A 295 16.78 11.71 -1.68
C LYS A 295 17.83 11.60 -0.56
N PRO A 296 18.49 10.45 -0.39
CA PRO A 296 19.66 10.37 0.47
C PRO A 296 20.56 11.52 0.06
N ALA A 297 21.05 12.29 1.03
CA ALA A 297 22.16 13.18 0.75
C ALA A 297 23.17 12.32 -0.02
N ALA A 298 23.65 12.82 -1.17
CA ALA A 298 24.85 12.24 -1.76
C ALA A 298 25.82 12.09 -0.58
N PRO A 299 26.39 10.89 -0.35
CA PRO A 299 27.32 10.75 0.75
C PRO A 299 28.26 11.95 0.66
N ALA A 300 28.50 12.62 1.79
CA ALA A 300 29.60 13.57 1.85
C ALA A 300 30.79 12.87 1.20
N ALA A 301 31.67 13.62 0.54
CA ALA A 301 32.90 13.07 0.00
C ALA A 301 33.82 12.63 1.17
N ASP A 302 33.34 11.72 2.01
CA ASP A 302 34.14 10.86 2.85
C ASP A 302 35.04 10.11 1.89
N ALA A 303 36.34 10.13 2.17
CA ALA A 303 37.34 9.47 1.36
C ALA A 303 36.84 8.07 0.98
N VAL A 304 36.71 7.79 -0.30
CA VAL A 304 36.24 6.48 -0.75
C VAL A 304 37.28 5.46 -0.30
N GLU A 305 36.96 4.75 0.78
CA GLU A 305 37.81 3.69 1.31
C GLU A 305 37.55 2.38 0.55
N PHE A 306 38.58 1.56 0.48
CA PHE A 306 38.57 0.27 -0.20
C PHE A 306 38.88 -0.84 0.79
N PHE A 307 38.30 -2.01 0.57
CA PHE A 307 38.52 -3.21 1.38
C PHE A 307 38.82 -4.41 0.47
N VAL A 308 39.61 -5.35 0.97
CA VAL A 308 39.89 -6.63 0.31
C VAL A 308 39.19 -7.75 1.10
N TYR A 309 38.27 -8.46 0.45
CA TYR A 309 37.67 -9.68 0.98
C TYR A 309 38.49 -10.88 0.57
N GLU A 310 38.88 -11.71 1.52
CA GLU A 310 39.68 -12.91 1.34
C GLU A 310 38.88 -14.14 1.76
N ASN A 311 38.83 -15.17 0.92
CA ASN A 311 38.08 -16.41 1.17
C ASN A 311 38.95 -17.65 0.90
N TRP A 312 39.00 -18.55 1.88
CA TRP A 312 39.86 -19.74 1.91
C TRP A 312 39.12 -21.05 1.60
N LEU A 313 37.78 -21.04 1.52
CA LEU A 313 36.94 -22.24 1.39
C LEU A 313 36.44 -22.53 -0.03
N ALA A 314 36.52 -21.55 -0.94
CA ALA A 314 35.99 -21.64 -2.30
C ALA A 314 37.09 -21.99 -3.33
N GLY A 315 37.67 -23.20 -3.24
CA GLY A 315 38.74 -23.60 -4.16
C GLY A 315 39.99 -22.71 -4.01
N PRO A 316 40.76 -22.43 -5.08
CA PRO A 316 42.03 -21.72 -4.96
C PRO A 316 41.84 -20.37 -4.25
N HIS A 317 42.67 -20.12 -3.23
CA HIS A 317 42.64 -18.94 -2.35
C HIS A 317 42.39 -17.64 -3.13
N LYS A 318 41.25 -16.99 -2.85
CA LYS A 318 40.72 -15.88 -3.66
C LYS A 318 40.56 -14.61 -2.83
N VAL A 319 40.86 -13.47 -3.46
CA VAL A 319 40.54 -12.14 -2.96
C VAL A 319 39.67 -11.33 -3.92
N VAL A 320 38.83 -10.45 -3.35
CA VAL A 320 37.95 -9.53 -4.08
C VAL A 320 38.07 -8.12 -3.50
N LEU A 321 38.32 -7.11 -4.33
CA LEU A 321 38.33 -5.70 -3.92
C LEU A 321 36.91 -5.12 -3.92
N HIS A 322 36.60 -4.31 -2.91
CA HIS A 322 35.33 -3.63 -2.74
C HIS A 322 35.50 -2.16 -2.32
N ARG A 323 34.57 -1.27 -2.74
CA ARG A 323 34.41 0.06 -2.15
C ARG A 323 33.69 -0.06 -0.80
N SER A 324 33.97 0.85 0.14
CA SER A 324 33.30 0.95 1.45
C SER A 324 31.78 1.07 1.34
N THR A 325 31.29 1.65 0.25
CA THR A 325 29.85 1.83 -0.08
C THR A 325 29.22 0.63 -0.77
N CYS A 326 29.96 -0.45 -1.01
CA CYS A 326 29.45 -1.62 -1.71
C CYS A 326 28.42 -2.36 -0.85
N GLY A 327 27.20 -2.54 -1.38
CA GLY A 327 26.13 -3.29 -0.71
C GLY A 327 26.40 -4.79 -0.52
N GLN A 328 27.52 -5.31 -1.05
CA GLN A 328 28.05 -6.66 -0.78
C GLN A 328 29.18 -6.64 0.27
N CYS A 329 29.80 -5.48 0.51
CA CYS A 329 30.94 -5.29 1.42
C CYS A 329 30.51 -5.09 2.89
N ASN A 330 29.21 -4.90 3.15
CA ASN A 330 28.68 -4.66 4.49
C ASN A 330 29.46 -3.56 5.26
N HIS A 331 29.94 -2.52 4.56
CA HIS A 331 30.78 -1.44 5.11
C HIS A 331 32.09 -1.90 5.78
N GLY A 332 32.69 -3.00 5.33
CA GLY A 332 33.89 -3.54 5.98
C GLY A 332 33.63 -4.11 7.38
N LYS A 333 32.37 -4.36 7.77
CA LYS A 333 31.97 -4.96 9.07
C LYS A 333 32.32 -6.46 9.19
N GLY A 334 33.38 -6.92 8.52
CA GLY A 334 34.06 -8.15 8.88
C GLY A 334 34.85 -7.95 10.17
N ARG A 335 35.07 -9.01 10.96
CA ARG A 335 35.88 -8.90 12.17
C ARG A 335 37.31 -8.49 11.79
N PRO A 336 37.87 -7.38 12.34
CA PRO A 336 39.23 -6.93 12.04
C PRO A 336 40.31 -7.97 12.39
N ALA A 337 39.99 -8.89 13.30
CA ALA A 337 40.73 -10.09 13.60
C ALA A 337 39.75 -11.18 14.05
N GLY A 338 39.68 -12.28 13.30
CA GLY A 338 38.87 -13.45 13.62
C GLY A 338 38.20 -14.05 12.40
N HIS A 339 38.41 -15.34 12.19
CA HIS A 339 37.69 -16.11 11.17
C HIS A 339 36.19 -16.12 11.53
N ASP A 340 35.33 -15.82 10.56
CA ASP A 340 33.92 -16.23 10.66
C ASP A 340 33.80 -17.74 10.44
N ALA A 341 32.59 -18.30 10.60
CA ALA A 341 32.34 -19.73 10.39
C ALA A 341 32.69 -20.23 8.96
N ASN A 342 33.01 -19.32 8.03
CA ASN A 342 33.30 -19.57 6.63
C ASN A 342 34.77 -19.32 6.24
N HIS A 343 35.68 -19.13 7.20
CA HIS A 343 37.11 -18.85 6.95
C HIS A 343 37.35 -17.66 6.01
N ALA A 344 36.57 -16.59 6.17
CA ALA A 344 36.75 -15.36 5.42
C ALA A 344 37.33 -14.22 6.26
N ARG A 345 38.08 -13.31 5.63
CA ARG A 345 38.70 -12.14 6.27
C ARG A 345 38.56 -10.89 5.41
N TRP A 346 38.36 -9.74 6.06
CA TRP A 346 38.41 -8.42 5.42
C TRP A 346 39.71 -7.70 5.79
N HIS A 347 40.31 -7.01 4.83
CA HIS A 347 41.51 -6.18 5.00
C HIS A 347 41.21 -4.73 4.58
N GLY A 348 41.81 -3.76 5.28
CA GLY A 348 41.58 -2.32 5.10
C GLY A 348 41.14 -1.63 6.41
N PRO A 349 40.59 -0.40 6.34
CA PRO A 349 40.33 0.37 5.12
C PRO A 349 41.62 0.83 4.42
N TYR A 350 41.59 0.87 3.08
CA TYR A 350 42.62 1.50 2.26
C TYR A 350 42.07 2.81 1.69
N PRO A 351 42.76 3.95 1.87
CA PRO A 351 42.27 5.25 1.42
C PRO A 351 42.27 5.41 -0.11
N THR A 352 43.01 4.58 -0.86
CA THR A 352 43.01 4.61 -2.32
C THR A 352 42.89 3.21 -2.94
N LEU A 353 42.38 3.14 -4.17
CA LEU A 353 42.29 1.89 -4.94
C LEU A 353 43.68 1.31 -5.22
N SER A 354 44.69 2.17 -5.39
CA SER A 354 46.07 1.75 -5.64
C SER A 354 46.63 0.98 -4.45
N GLU A 355 46.43 1.49 -3.23
CA GLU A 355 46.88 0.83 -1.99
C GLU A 355 46.16 -0.50 -1.77
N ALA A 356 44.84 -0.56 -2.03
CA ALA A 356 44.10 -1.82 -1.94
C ALA A 356 44.59 -2.87 -2.95
N ARG A 357 44.95 -2.44 -4.17
CA ARG A 357 45.52 -3.31 -5.20
C ARG A 357 46.89 -3.83 -4.79
N GLU A 358 47.77 -2.95 -4.33
CA GLU A 358 49.10 -3.32 -3.84
C GLU A 358 49.01 -4.30 -2.66
N ALA A 359 48.15 -4.02 -1.68
CA ALA A 359 47.92 -4.93 -0.57
C ALA A 359 47.43 -6.31 -1.04
N SER A 360 46.51 -6.36 -2.01
CA SER A 360 46.04 -7.63 -2.59
C SER A 360 47.12 -8.40 -3.37
N GLN A 361 48.08 -7.69 -3.98
CA GLN A 361 49.19 -8.30 -4.69
C GLN A 361 50.17 -8.95 -3.71
N ASN A 362 50.43 -8.30 -2.58
CA ASN A 362 51.35 -8.75 -1.55
C ASN A 362 50.81 -9.87 -0.64
N MET A 363 49.54 -10.28 -0.79
CA MET A 363 48.97 -11.39 -0.03
C MET A 363 49.52 -12.75 -0.51
N PRO A 364 50.20 -13.51 0.38
CA PRO A 364 50.77 -14.80 0.03
C PRO A 364 49.68 -15.87 -0.16
N GLY A 365 49.90 -16.83 -1.05
CA GLY A 365 48.98 -17.95 -1.28
C GLY A 365 47.79 -17.63 -2.18
N VAL A 366 47.51 -16.36 -2.48
CA VAL A 366 46.35 -15.94 -3.29
C VAL A 366 46.55 -16.32 -4.77
N LEU A 367 45.66 -17.16 -5.25
CA LEU A 367 45.63 -17.69 -6.62
C LEU A 367 44.67 -16.92 -7.54
N ILE A 368 43.61 -16.31 -6.99
CA ILE A 368 42.64 -15.52 -7.77
C ILE A 368 42.48 -14.13 -7.15
N ARG A 369 42.70 -13.09 -7.95
CA ARG A 369 42.48 -11.68 -7.59
C ARG A 369 41.40 -11.11 -8.51
N SER A 370 40.37 -10.50 -7.95
CA SER A 370 39.28 -9.93 -8.73
C SER A 370 38.76 -8.63 -8.11
N GLU A 371 38.08 -7.82 -8.90
CA GLU A 371 37.45 -6.60 -8.44
C GLU A 371 35.92 -6.78 -8.50
N CYS A 372 35.22 -6.38 -7.44
CA CYS A 372 33.77 -6.36 -7.45
C CYS A 372 33.27 -5.32 -8.44
N LYS A 373 32.04 -5.48 -8.98
CA LYS A 373 31.38 -4.47 -9.83
C LYS A 373 31.25 -3.07 -9.20
N CYS A 374 31.48 -2.95 -7.89
CA CYS A 374 31.48 -1.66 -7.22
C CYS A 374 32.78 -0.88 -7.41
N ILE A 375 33.90 -1.53 -7.75
CA ILE A 375 35.18 -0.91 -8.09
C ILE A 375 35.07 -0.40 -9.53
#